data_AF-A0A382YGR2-F1
#
_entry.id   AF-A0A382YGR2-F1
#
_cell.length_a   1.000
_cell.length_b   1.000
_cell.length_c   1.000
_cell.angle_alpha   90.00
_cell.angle_beta   90.00
_cell.angle_gamma   90.00
#
_symmetry.space_group_name_H-M   'P 1'
#
loop_
_entity.id
_entity.type
_entity.pdbx_description
1 polymer ?
#
loop_
_entity_poly.entity_id
_entity_poly.type
_entity_poly.pdbx_seq_one_letter_code
_entity_poly.pdbx_strand_id
1 'polypeptide(L)'
;MLSQDSENNQLVIYSVLIITLVAVAIALYFTRPIMIPFVIALFVRILIDPIIEFQTKKLRVHRFVAIIVAFIIIIAFFVLVVPFIADSLVLFLKSADDYNTKVLLLIETIIFKLQEFEIEIDREAIKESFLNLPFLEWTYSTLSNGANFIGKLILVVVLTLFLLVGPI
;
A
#
# COMPACT_ATOMS: atom_id res chain seq x y z
N MET A 1 -15.81 -1.37 58.77
CA MET A 1 -15.88 -2.49 57.81
C MET A 1 -16.43 -2.04 56.46
N LEU A 2 -17.63 -1.45 56.36
CA LEU A 2 -18.23 -1.02 55.08
C LEU A 2 -17.41 0.01 54.27
N SER A 3 -16.63 0.88 54.91
CA SER A 3 -15.78 1.86 54.22
C SER A 3 -14.54 1.25 53.56
N GLN A 4 -14.00 0.18 54.15
CA GLN A 4 -12.74 -0.42 53.70
C GLN A 4 -12.92 -1.32 52.46
N ASP A 5 -14.11 -1.92 52.32
CA ASP A 5 -14.49 -2.66 51.10
C ASP A 5 -14.65 -1.72 49.90
N SER A 6 -15.14 -0.49 50.10
CA SER A 6 -15.27 0.49 49.01
C SER A 6 -13.94 1.02 48.51
N GLU A 7 -12.96 1.26 49.40
CA GLU A 7 -11.62 1.72 49.01
C GLU A 7 -10.85 0.62 48.26
N ASN A 8 -10.92 -0.63 48.74
CA ASN A 8 -10.33 -1.76 48.04
C ASN A 8 -10.95 -1.98 46.66
N ASN A 9 -12.27 -1.85 46.53
CA ASN A 9 -12.94 -1.97 45.25
C ASN A 9 -12.53 -0.85 44.28
N GLN A 10 -12.33 0.38 44.76
CA GLN A 10 -11.82 1.48 43.93
C GLN A 10 -10.39 1.19 43.43
N LEU A 11 -9.50 0.69 44.29
CA LEU A 11 -8.12 0.32 43.89
C LEU A 11 -8.12 -0.81 42.85
N VAL A 12 -9.01 -1.80 42.99
CA VAL A 12 -9.17 -2.87 42.00
C VAL A 12 -9.67 -2.31 40.68
N ILE A 13 -10.68 -1.44 40.69
CA ILE A 13 -11.21 -0.79 39.48
C ILE A 13 -10.12 -0.01 38.76
N TYR A 14 -9.35 0.83 39.46
CA TYR A 14 -8.25 1.59 38.84
C TYR A 14 -7.16 0.67 38.27
N SER A 15 -6.79 -0.38 38.99
CA SER A 15 -5.79 -1.34 38.52
C SER A 15 -6.24 -2.08 37.27
N VAL A 16 -7.49 -2.55 37.24
CA VAL A 16 -8.08 -3.20 36.07
C VAL A 16 -8.22 -2.23 34.89
N LEU A 17 -8.57 -0.97 35.14
CA LEU A 17 -8.66 0.06 34.10
C LEU A 17 -7.30 0.29 33.43
N ILE A 18 -6.22 0.41 34.23
CA ILE A 18 -4.85 0.57 33.72
C ILE A 18 -4.43 -0.66 32.92
N ILE A 19 -4.65 -1.88 33.44
CA ILE A 19 -4.31 -3.12 32.73
C ILE A 19 -5.10 -3.23 31.43
N THR A 20 -6.39 -2.88 31.44
CA THR A 20 -7.23 -2.89 30.24
C THR A 20 -6.74 -1.88 29.21
N LEU A 21 -6.38 -0.66 29.63
CA LEU A 21 -5.84 0.37 28.74
C LEU A 21 -4.54 -0.09 28.08
N VAL A 22 -3.62 -0.67 28.86
CA VAL A 22 -2.35 -1.21 28.35
C VAL A 22 -2.60 -2.39 27.40
N ALA A 23 -3.51 -3.30 27.75
CA ALA A 23 -3.89 -4.42 26.89
C ALA A 23 -4.48 -3.95 25.55
N VAL A 24 -5.36 -2.94 25.57
CA VAL A 24 -5.91 -2.32 24.35
C VAL A 24 -4.82 -1.62 23.54
N ALA A 25 -3.90 -0.90 24.18
CA ALA A 25 -2.79 -0.25 23.50
C ALA A 25 -1.88 -1.27 22.79
N ILE A 26 -1.58 -2.39 23.45
CA ILE A 26 -0.81 -3.50 22.87
C ILE A 26 -1.57 -4.12 21.69
N ALA A 27 -2.88 -4.37 21.84
CA ALA A 27 -3.71 -4.90 20.77
C ALA A 27 -3.73 -3.98 19.54
N LEU A 28 -3.91 -2.66 19.74
CA LEU A 28 -3.88 -1.67 18.66
C LEU A 28 -2.51 -1.55 18.00
N TYR A 29 -1.44 -1.62 18.78
CA TYR A 29 -0.09 -1.62 18.23
C TYR A 29 0.14 -2.84 17.33
N PHE A 30 -0.34 -4.01 17.75
CA PHE A 30 -0.21 -5.25 16.99
C PHE A 30 -1.08 -5.26 15.72
N THR A 31 -2.28 -4.66 15.75
CA THR A 31 -3.17 -4.60 14.58
C THR A 31 -2.80 -3.50 13.57
N ARG A 32 -1.89 -2.58 13.92
CA ARG A 32 -1.47 -1.46 13.06
C ARG A 32 -1.17 -1.84 11.60
N PRO A 33 -0.44 -2.94 11.28
CA PRO A 33 -0.17 -3.31 9.89
C PRO A 33 -1.44 -3.70 9.09
N ILE A 34 -2.47 -4.20 9.78
CA ILE A 34 -3.75 -4.64 9.19
C ILE A 34 -4.75 -3.48 9.11
N MET A 35 -4.58 -2.42 9.92
CA MET A 35 -5.46 -1.26 9.93
C MET A 35 -5.58 -0.58 8.56
N ILE A 36 -4.46 -0.36 7.87
CA ILE A 36 -4.46 0.27 6.54
C ILE A 36 -5.31 -0.54 5.53
N PRO A 37 -5.02 -1.83 5.28
CA PRO A 37 -5.83 -2.61 4.34
C PRO A 37 -7.27 -2.80 4.80
N PHE A 38 -7.54 -2.86 6.11
CA PHE A 38 -8.89 -2.91 6.67
C PHE A 38 -9.72 -1.66 6.36
N VAL A 39 -9.14 -0.47 6.54
CA VAL A 39 -9.80 0.79 6.19
C VAL A 39 -10.10 0.84 4.70
N ILE A 40 -9.15 0.46 3.84
CA ILE A 40 -9.39 0.38 2.39
C ILE A 40 -10.51 -0.61 2.07
N ALA A 41 -10.54 -1.77 2.74
CA ALA A 41 -11.60 -2.75 2.55
C ALA A 41 -12.99 -2.22 2.92
N LEU A 42 -13.09 -1.42 3.98
CA LEU A 42 -14.32 -0.69 4.34
C LEU A 42 -14.72 0.32 3.27
N PHE A 43 -13.77 1.09 2.72
CA PHE A 43 -14.05 1.99 1.61
C PHE A 43 -14.60 1.25 0.39
N VAL A 44 -13.99 0.13 0.00
CA VAL A 44 -14.47 -0.71 -1.11
C VAL A 44 -15.88 -1.22 -0.82
N ARG A 45 -16.16 -1.67 0.41
CA ARG A 45 -17.51 -2.10 0.80
C ARG A 45 -18.55 -0.99 0.59
N ILE A 46 -18.27 0.21 1.08
CA ILE A 46 -19.17 1.37 0.94
C ILE A 46 -19.45 1.68 -0.53
N LEU A 47 -18.46 1.48 -1.42
CA LEU A 47 -18.65 1.63 -2.88
C LEU A 47 -19.48 0.51 -3.51
N ILE A 48 -19.46 -0.69 -2.92
CA ILE A 48 -20.14 -1.88 -3.44
C ILE A 48 -21.59 -1.95 -2.97
N ASP A 49 -21.92 -1.45 -1.79
CA ASP A 49 -23.28 -1.40 -1.27
C ASP A 49 -24.30 -0.76 -2.25
N PRO A 50 -24.06 0.40 -2.88
CA PRO A 50 -24.99 0.95 -3.88
C PRO A 50 -25.11 0.05 -5.13
N ILE A 51 -24.06 -0.68 -5.49
CA ILE A 51 -24.10 -1.64 -6.60
C ILE A 51 -24.99 -2.85 -6.23
N ILE A 52 -24.93 -3.33 -4.99
CA ILE A 52 -25.80 -4.40 -4.48
C ILE A 52 -27.25 -3.93 -4.40
N GLU A 53 -27.49 -2.72 -3.91
CA GLU A 53 -28.83 -2.13 -3.87
C GLU A 53 -29.42 -1.96 -5.27
N PHE A 54 -28.61 -1.52 -6.24
CA PHE A 54 -29.03 -1.41 -7.63
C PHE A 54 -29.43 -2.78 -8.20
N GLN A 55 -28.64 -3.83 -7.94
CA GLN A 55 -28.95 -5.19 -8.36
C GLN A 55 -30.21 -5.75 -7.70
N THR A 56 -30.40 -5.53 -6.41
CA THR A 56 -31.57 -6.03 -5.68
C THR A 56 -32.84 -5.25 -6.03
N LYS A 57 -32.79 -3.91 -6.12
CA LYS A 57 -33.97 -3.07 -6.40
C LYS A 57 -34.36 -3.04 -7.88
N LYS A 58 -33.39 -2.90 -8.79
CA LYS A 58 -33.66 -2.73 -10.24
C LYS A 58 -33.69 -4.05 -10.99
N LEU A 59 -32.76 -4.96 -10.69
CA LEU A 59 -32.67 -6.28 -11.32
C LEU A 59 -33.49 -7.36 -10.57
N ARG A 60 -34.09 -7.02 -9.40
CA ARG A 60 -34.94 -7.90 -8.57
C ARG A 60 -34.28 -9.25 -8.23
N VAL A 61 -32.97 -9.25 -8.08
CA VAL A 61 -32.19 -10.46 -7.77
C VAL A 61 -32.21 -10.71 -6.26
N HIS A 62 -32.25 -11.97 -5.84
CA HIS A 62 -32.14 -12.35 -4.43
C HIS A 62 -30.83 -11.83 -3.81
N ARG A 63 -30.89 -11.29 -2.59
CA ARG A 63 -29.76 -10.61 -1.91
C ARG A 63 -28.47 -11.42 -1.91
N PHE A 64 -28.56 -12.74 -1.73
CA PHE A 64 -27.41 -13.64 -1.76
C PHE A 64 -26.69 -13.64 -3.13
N VAL A 65 -27.44 -13.63 -4.21
CA VAL A 65 -26.88 -13.62 -5.57
C VAL A 65 -26.26 -12.26 -5.88
N ALA A 66 -26.88 -11.16 -5.44
CA ALA A 66 -26.31 -9.82 -5.61
C ALA A 66 -24.95 -9.66 -4.89
N ILE A 67 -24.79 -10.30 -3.72
CA ILE A 67 -23.50 -10.36 -2.99
C ILE A 67 -22.45 -11.14 -3.79
N ILE A 68 -22.81 -12.30 -4.35
CA ILE A 68 -21.88 -13.09 -5.17
C ILE A 68 -21.45 -12.32 -6.42
N VAL A 69 -22.38 -11.64 -7.09
CA VAL A 69 -22.03 -10.83 -8.27
C VAL A 69 -21.13 -9.66 -7.89
N ALA A 70 -21.42 -8.96 -6.79
CA ALA A 70 -20.54 -7.91 -6.27
C ALA A 70 -19.14 -8.43 -5.94
N PHE A 71 -19.04 -9.62 -5.36
CA PHE A 71 -17.77 -10.27 -5.09
C PHE A 71 -16.97 -10.55 -6.37
N ILE A 72 -17.62 -11.08 -7.41
CA ILE A 72 -17.01 -11.30 -8.72
C ILE A 72 -16.52 -9.98 -9.33
N ILE A 73 -17.30 -8.90 -9.21
CA ILE A 73 -16.92 -7.57 -9.72
C ILE A 73 -15.65 -7.06 -9.01
N ILE A 74 -15.55 -7.22 -7.69
CA ILE A 74 -14.35 -6.84 -6.93
C ILE A 74 -13.13 -7.62 -7.41
N ILE A 75 -13.24 -8.96 -7.47
CA ILE A 75 -12.12 -9.79 -7.96
C ILE A 75 -11.73 -9.37 -9.38
N ALA A 76 -12.70 -9.22 -10.27
CA ALA A 76 -12.44 -8.83 -11.67
C ALA A 76 -11.72 -7.48 -11.75
N PHE A 77 -12.13 -6.51 -10.93
CA PHE A 77 -11.46 -5.21 -10.83
C PHE A 77 -9.99 -5.35 -10.40
N PHE A 78 -9.71 -6.11 -9.33
CA PHE A 78 -8.34 -6.32 -8.87
C PHE A 78 -7.49 -7.11 -9.86
N VAL A 79 -8.03 -8.17 -10.46
CA VAL A 79 -7.36 -8.98 -11.49
C VAL A 79 -7.03 -8.15 -12.73
N LEU A 80 -7.82 -7.14 -13.06
CA LEU A 80 -7.53 -6.23 -14.17
C LEU A 80 -6.47 -5.17 -13.80
N VAL A 81 -6.61 -4.56 -12.63
CA VAL A 81 -5.82 -3.39 -12.22
C VAL A 81 -4.43 -3.76 -11.72
N VAL A 82 -4.30 -4.82 -10.91
CA VAL A 82 -3.02 -5.23 -10.32
C VAL A 82 -1.94 -5.54 -11.36
N PRO A 83 -2.17 -6.39 -12.38
CA PRO A 83 -1.16 -6.67 -13.39
C PRO A 83 -0.81 -5.42 -14.21
N PHE A 84 -1.79 -4.56 -14.51
CA PHE A 84 -1.52 -3.30 -15.21
C PHE A 84 -0.55 -2.40 -14.43
N ILE A 85 -0.73 -2.30 -13.10
CA ILE A 85 0.18 -1.56 -12.23
C ILE A 85 1.54 -2.24 -12.14
N ALA A 86 1.58 -3.58 -12.00
CA ALA A 86 2.82 -4.34 -11.93
C ALA A 86 3.64 -4.19 -13.22
N ASP A 87 3.00 -4.31 -14.38
CA ASP A 87 3.64 -4.11 -15.69
C ASP A 87 4.14 -2.68 -15.83
N SER A 88 3.38 -1.69 -15.37
CA SER A 88 3.81 -0.28 -15.37
C SER A 88 5.05 -0.07 -14.49
N LEU A 89 5.13 -0.72 -13.32
CA LEU A 89 6.29 -0.68 -12.45
C LEU A 89 7.52 -1.34 -13.07
N VAL A 90 7.35 -2.52 -13.69
CA VAL A 90 8.43 -3.22 -14.40
C VAL A 90 8.90 -2.41 -15.61
N LEU A 91 7.99 -1.82 -16.37
CA LEU A 91 8.32 -0.95 -17.50
C LEU A 91 9.05 0.31 -17.06
N PHE A 92 8.65 0.90 -15.92
CA PHE A 92 9.34 2.04 -15.34
C PHE A 92 10.80 1.71 -14.98
N LEU A 93 11.07 0.54 -14.39
CA LEU A 93 12.45 0.08 -14.14
C LEU A 93 13.26 -0.08 -15.42
N LYS A 94 12.67 -0.77 -16.40
CA LYS A 94 13.33 -1.00 -17.68
C LYS A 94 13.67 0.33 -18.36
N SER A 95 12.75 1.29 -18.25
CA SER A 95 12.98 2.64 -18.76
C SER A 95 14.07 3.35 -17.98
N ALA A 96 14.10 3.24 -16.64
CA ALA A 96 15.13 3.84 -15.82
C ALA A 96 16.53 3.31 -16.17
N ASP A 97 16.69 2.01 -16.38
CA ASP A 97 17.95 1.40 -16.83
C ASP A 97 18.36 1.89 -18.24
N ASP A 98 17.41 2.01 -19.16
CA ASP A 98 17.65 2.59 -20.49
C ASP A 98 18.03 4.08 -20.42
N TYR A 99 17.43 4.86 -19.52
CA TYR A 99 17.80 6.25 -19.26
C TYR A 99 19.23 6.38 -18.74
N ASN A 100 19.68 5.48 -17.86
CA ASN A 100 21.08 5.48 -17.39
C ASN A 100 22.05 5.42 -18.57
N THR A 101 21.82 4.48 -19.48
CA THR A 101 22.68 4.28 -20.65
C THR A 101 22.67 5.52 -21.56
N LYS A 102 21.50 6.08 -21.84
CA LYS A 102 21.38 7.29 -22.68
C LYS A 102 22.06 8.50 -22.04
N VAL A 103 21.92 8.70 -20.73
CA VAL A 103 22.55 9.83 -20.04
C VAL A 103 24.06 9.67 -20.00
N LEU A 104 24.58 8.45 -19.78
CA LEU A 104 26.02 8.19 -19.88
C LEU A 104 26.57 8.53 -21.27
N LEU A 105 25.86 8.18 -22.35
CA LEU A 105 26.26 8.55 -23.71
C LEU A 105 26.23 10.08 -23.95
N LEU A 106 25.24 10.78 -23.39
CA LEU A 106 25.17 12.25 -23.46
C LEU A 106 26.32 12.90 -22.70
N ILE A 107 26.66 12.38 -21.51
CA ILE A 107 27.81 12.84 -20.72
C ILE A 107 29.10 12.63 -21.52
N GLU A 108 29.30 11.47 -22.14
CA GLU A 108 30.47 11.21 -22.98
C GLU A 108 30.55 12.16 -24.17
N THR A 109 29.42 12.47 -24.80
CA THR A 109 29.34 13.44 -25.91
C THR A 109 29.68 14.85 -25.45
N ILE A 110 29.19 15.26 -24.28
CA ILE A 110 29.49 16.56 -23.67
C ILE A 110 30.99 16.66 -23.33
N ILE A 111 31.57 15.63 -22.70
CA ILE A 111 32.99 15.59 -22.35
C ILE A 111 33.87 15.67 -23.61
N PHE A 112 33.51 14.94 -24.68
CA PHE A 112 34.25 14.99 -25.93
C PHE A 112 34.29 16.40 -26.52
N LYS A 113 33.16 17.12 -26.51
CA LYS A 113 33.11 18.52 -26.96
C LYS A 113 33.88 19.46 -26.04
N LEU A 114 33.88 19.23 -24.73
CA LEU A 114 34.63 20.04 -23.76
C LEU A 114 36.15 19.88 -23.90
N GLN A 115 36.62 18.67 -24.26
CA GLN A 115 38.04 18.42 -24.55
C GLN A 115 38.53 19.15 -25.80
N GLU A 116 37.65 19.44 -26.77
CA GLU A 116 37.96 20.26 -27.94
C GLU A 116 38.27 21.73 -27.57
N PHE A 117 37.89 22.18 -26.37
CA PHE A 117 38.20 23.49 -25.80
C PHE A 117 39.37 23.48 -24.80
N GLU A 118 40.25 22.46 -24.84
CA GLU A 118 41.42 22.28 -23.95
C GLU A 118 41.08 22.11 -22.44
N ILE A 119 39.84 21.74 -22.10
CA ILE A 119 39.44 21.49 -20.72
C ILE A 119 39.76 20.03 -20.36
N GLU A 120 40.73 19.81 -19.47
CA GLU A 120 41.00 18.49 -18.88
C GLU A 120 39.84 18.10 -17.94
N ILE A 121 39.02 17.15 -18.38
CA ILE A 121 37.92 16.60 -17.59
C ILE A 121 38.22 15.14 -17.25
N ASP A 122 38.19 14.84 -15.95
CA ASP A 122 38.24 13.49 -15.43
C ASP A 122 36.91 12.78 -15.70
N ARG A 123 36.94 11.89 -16.70
CA ARG A 123 35.79 11.08 -17.12
C ARG A 123 35.30 10.14 -16.02
N GLU A 124 36.21 9.62 -15.21
CA GLU A 124 35.88 8.64 -14.17
C GLU A 124 35.18 9.33 -13.00
N ALA A 125 35.65 10.52 -12.60
CA ALA A 125 35.00 11.31 -11.55
C ALA A 125 33.54 11.69 -11.87
N ILE A 126 33.24 12.01 -13.14
CA ILE A 126 31.86 12.34 -13.57
C ILE A 126 30.99 11.08 -13.63
N LYS A 127 31.53 9.95 -14.10
CA LYS A 127 30.82 8.66 -14.13
C LYS A 127 30.48 8.19 -12.72
N GLU A 128 31.43 8.23 -11.79
CA GLU A 128 31.17 7.89 -10.39
C GLU A 128 30.16 8.84 -9.74
N SER A 129 30.26 10.14 -10.00
CA SER A 129 29.29 11.12 -9.46
C SER A 129 27.88 10.88 -9.97
N PHE A 130 27.73 10.45 -11.23
CA PHE A 130 26.43 10.13 -11.84
C PHE A 130 25.84 8.83 -11.26
N LEU A 131 26.65 7.78 -11.10
CA LEU A 131 26.22 6.50 -10.53
C LEU A 131 25.84 6.60 -9.05
N ASN A 132 26.44 7.54 -8.32
CA ASN A 132 26.13 7.80 -6.92
C ASN A 132 24.93 8.76 -6.73
N LEU A 133 24.25 9.17 -7.81
CA LEU A 133 23.09 10.05 -7.69
C LEU A 133 21.88 9.30 -7.10
N PRO A 134 21.05 9.99 -6.30
CA PRO A 134 19.91 9.39 -5.61
C PRO A 134 18.77 8.94 -6.53
N PHE A 135 18.83 9.20 -7.85
CA PHE A 135 17.74 8.82 -8.77
C PHE A 135 17.62 7.30 -8.91
N LEU A 136 18.73 6.57 -8.87
CA LEU A 136 18.74 5.11 -8.89
C LEU A 136 18.05 4.56 -7.63
N GLU A 137 18.46 5.04 -6.47
CA GLU A 137 17.89 4.65 -5.18
C GLU A 137 16.40 4.99 -5.07
N TRP A 138 15.99 6.17 -5.54
CA TRP A 138 14.58 6.56 -5.59
C TRP A 138 13.75 5.63 -6.50
N THR A 139 14.31 5.25 -7.65
CA THR A 139 13.65 4.32 -8.58
C THR A 139 13.43 2.95 -7.92
N TYR A 140 14.48 2.37 -7.32
CA TYR A 140 14.38 1.06 -6.65
C TYR A 140 13.49 1.09 -5.41
N SER A 141 13.55 2.17 -4.61
CA SER A 141 12.69 2.31 -3.43
C SER A 141 11.22 2.50 -3.81
N THR A 142 10.92 3.24 -4.88
CA THR A 142 9.55 3.38 -5.40
C THR A 142 9.00 2.04 -5.90
N LEU A 143 9.83 1.26 -6.61
CA LEU A 143 9.46 -0.09 -7.02
C LEU A 143 9.18 -0.99 -5.82
N SER A 144 10.12 -1.08 -4.88
CA SER A 144 10.00 -1.94 -3.70
C SER A 144 8.75 -1.57 -2.90
N ASN A 145 8.51 -0.28 -2.70
CA ASN A 145 7.31 0.19 -2.01
C ASN A 145 6.02 -0.10 -2.82
N GLY A 146 6.06 0.03 -4.14
CA GLY A 146 4.95 -0.33 -5.03
C GLY A 146 4.63 -1.83 -5.01
N ALA A 147 5.65 -2.69 -5.08
CA ALA A 147 5.51 -4.14 -4.96
C ALA A 147 4.97 -4.54 -3.58
N ASN A 148 5.46 -3.92 -2.51
CA ASN A 148 4.95 -4.10 -1.15
C ASN A 148 3.48 -3.64 -1.02
N PHE A 149 3.10 -2.55 -1.70
CA PHE A 149 1.71 -2.10 -1.74
C PHE A 149 0.82 -3.11 -2.47
N ILE A 150 1.26 -3.63 -3.63
CA ILE A 150 0.56 -4.70 -4.36
C ILE A 150 0.39 -5.94 -3.47
N GLY A 151 1.42 -6.34 -2.73
CA GLY A 151 1.32 -7.43 -1.75
C GLY A 151 0.25 -7.20 -0.69
N LYS A 152 0.09 -5.95 -0.23
CA LYS A 152 -0.97 -5.56 0.74
C LYS A 152 -2.38 -5.52 0.12
N LEU A 153 -2.52 -5.37 -1.20
CA LEU A 153 -3.84 -5.40 -1.87
C LEU A 153 -4.52 -6.77 -1.76
N ILE A 154 -3.75 -7.86 -1.70
CA ILE A 154 -4.31 -9.21 -1.48
C ILE A 154 -5.06 -9.24 -0.14
N LEU A 155 -4.48 -8.64 0.90
CA LEU A 155 -5.11 -8.55 2.22
C LEU A 155 -6.37 -7.68 2.18
N VAL A 156 -6.37 -6.59 1.40
CA VAL A 156 -7.57 -5.76 1.16
C VAL A 156 -8.69 -6.61 0.57
N VAL A 157 -8.41 -7.37 -0.49
CA VAL A 157 -9.41 -8.24 -1.14
C VAL A 157 -10.01 -9.18 -0.12
N VAL A 158 -9.18 -9.96 0.60
CA VAL A 158 -9.63 -10.93 1.62
C VAL A 158 -10.49 -10.26 2.70
N LEU A 159 -10.07 -9.10 3.21
CA LEU A 159 -10.83 -8.35 4.21
C LEU A 159 -12.16 -7.84 3.68
N THR A 160 -12.20 -7.35 2.44
CA THR A 160 -13.46 -6.95 1.80
C THR A 160 -14.41 -8.14 1.69
N LEU A 161 -13.91 -9.35 1.42
CA LEU A 161 -14.77 -10.55 1.34
C LEU A 161 -15.37 -10.87 2.69
N PHE A 162 -14.51 -10.86 3.71
CA PHE A 162 -14.92 -11.12 5.08
C PHE A 162 -15.97 -10.10 5.53
N LEU A 163 -15.75 -8.82 5.24
CA LEU A 163 -16.69 -7.75 5.56
C LEU A 163 -18.00 -7.86 4.78
N LEU A 164 -17.97 -8.34 3.53
CA LEU A 164 -19.16 -8.49 2.70
C LEU A 164 -20.04 -9.67 3.14
N VAL A 165 -19.41 -10.76 3.62
CA VAL A 165 -20.10 -11.95 4.16
C VAL A 165 -20.59 -11.72 5.59
N GLY A 166 -19.84 -10.95 6.39
CA GLY A 166 -20.18 -10.63 7.76
C GLY A 166 -21.53 -9.91 7.86
N PRO A 167 -22.51 -10.44 8.63
CA PRO A 167 -23.70 -9.68 8.96
C PRO A 167 -23.27 -8.44 9.74
N ILE A 168 -23.73 -7.26 9.32
CA ILE A 168 -23.71 -6.06 10.17
C ILE A 168 -24.82 -6.23 11.20
#